data_AF-A0A9D3VUN9-F1
#
_entry.id   AF-A0A9D3VUN9-F1
#
_cell.length_a   1.000
_cell.length_b   1.000
_cell.length_c   1.000
_cell.angle_alpha   90.00
_cell.angle_beta   90.00
_cell.angle_gamma   90.00
#
_symmetry.space_group_name_H-M   'P 1'
#
loop_
_entity.id
_entity.type
_entity.pdbx_description
1 polymer ?
#
loop_
_entity_poly.entity_id
_entity_poly.type
_entity_poly.pdbx_seq_one_letter_code
_entity_poly.pdbx_strand_id
1 'polypeptide(L)'
;MGEGREEFGLAEHAKAGMIAANGLLRKSWYILSNPKPMVPSLVGTGARLFVTKFLCHFISTVSVILLEIGGTMFTFEGTTKKCSLKTVINVHNPHFYWKVMTAADIGPADAYINGDISLVDKRYGLLNLLMTEDEDLTDAQQRKFSLLIEKARIDNKHEILEIGCGWGGLAIEVVKRTGCKYTDLAI
;
A
#
# COMPACT_ATOMS: atom_id res chain seq x y z
N MET A 1 -8.87 -52.07 0.50
CA MET A 1 -9.99 -51.61 -0.36
C MET A 1 -10.65 -50.47 0.39
N GLY A 2 -10.49 -49.19 0.06
CA GLY A 2 -10.44 -48.54 -1.27
C GLY A 2 -11.65 -47.59 -1.29
N GLU A 3 -11.46 -46.34 -0.86
CA GLU A 3 -11.35 -45.11 -1.66
C GLU A 3 -12.67 -44.61 -2.27
N GLY A 4 -12.93 -43.32 -2.03
CA GLY A 4 -14.02 -42.53 -2.62
C GLY A 4 -13.99 -41.11 -2.04
N ARG A 5 -13.01 -40.30 -2.47
CA ARG A 5 -12.82 -38.90 -2.10
C ARG A 5 -13.87 -38.00 -2.75
N GLU A 6 -14.28 -36.99 -1.99
CA GLU A 6 -15.21 -35.92 -2.34
C GLU A 6 -14.61 -34.98 -3.41
N GLU A 7 -15.31 -34.80 -4.54
CA GLU A 7 -15.12 -33.68 -5.46
C GLU A 7 -16.30 -32.71 -5.30
N PHE A 8 -16.10 -31.60 -4.58
CA PHE A 8 -16.98 -30.45 -4.63
C PHE A 8 -16.15 -29.16 -4.55
N GLY A 9 -16.36 -28.24 -5.51
CA GLY A 9 -16.16 -26.80 -5.23
C GLY A 9 -15.39 -25.91 -6.22
N LEU A 10 -14.78 -26.44 -7.30
CA LEU A 10 -13.93 -25.62 -8.19
C LEU A 10 -14.68 -24.92 -9.34
N ALA A 11 -15.81 -25.47 -9.81
CA ALA A 11 -16.49 -24.95 -11.01
C ALA A 11 -17.39 -23.72 -10.75
N GLU A 12 -18.02 -23.62 -9.58
CA GLU A 12 -18.96 -22.52 -9.26
C GLU A 12 -18.23 -21.21 -8.94
N HIS A 13 -17.09 -21.28 -8.23
CA HIS A 13 -16.27 -20.09 -7.92
C HIS A 13 -15.61 -19.49 -9.18
N ALA A 14 -15.17 -20.34 -10.12
CA ALA A 14 -14.62 -19.89 -11.39
C ALA A 14 -15.68 -19.16 -12.25
N LYS A 15 -16.93 -19.62 -12.21
CA LYS A 15 -18.06 -18.99 -12.90
C LYS A 15 -18.40 -17.62 -12.31
N ALA A 16 -18.43 -17.50 -10.99
CA ALA A 16 -18.64 -16.22 -10.31
C ALA A 16 -17.50 -15.23 -10.61
N GLY A 17 -16.25 -15.70 -10.63
CA GLY A 17 -15.09 -14.90 -11.01
C GLY A 17 -15.12 -14.43 -12.47
N MET A 18 -15.54 -15.29 -13.40
CA MET A 18 -15.71 -14.94 -14.81
C MET A 18 -16.87 -13.97 -15.05
N ILE A 19 -17.95 -14.04 -14.28
CA ILE A 19 -19.10 -13.10 -14.37
C ILE A 19 -18.70 -11.74 -13.79
N ALA A 20 -17.97 -11.70 -12.69
CA ALA A 20 -17.41 -10.46 -12.13
C ALA A 20 -16.38 -9.81 -13.07
N ALA A 21 -15.49 -10.60 -13.67
CA ALA A 21 -14.51 -10.13 -14.65
C ALA A 21 -15.18 -9.65 -15.95
N ASN A 22 -16.20 -10.34 -16.46
CA ASN A 22 -16.96 -9.87 -17.63
C ASN A 22 -17.82 -8.62 -17.34
N GLY A 23 -18.25 -8.42 -16.09
CA GLY A 23 -18.89 -7.19 -15.63
C GLY A 23 -17.94 -5.99 -15.59
N LEU A 24 -16.65 -6.22 -15.29
CA LEU A 24 -15.57 -5.22 -15.35
C LEU A 24 -15.08 -4.96 -16.79
N LEU A 25 -15.03 -5.99 -17.63
CA LEU A 25 -14.50 -5.91 -19.00
C LEU A 25 -15.52 -5.40 -20.03
N ARG A 26 -16.82 -5.41 -19.72
CA ARG A 26 -17.84 -4.70 -20.53
C ARG A 26 -17.99 -3.25 -20.10
N LYS A 27 -17.02 -2.41 -20.42
CA LYS A 27 -17.32 -1.06 -20.92
C LYS A 27 -16.50 -0.78 -22.17
N SER A 28 -17.23 -0.77 -23.28
CA SER A 28 -16.92 0.01 -24.47
C SER A 28 -16.20 1.29 -24.09
N TRP A 29 -15.00 1.45 -24.63
CA TRP A 29 -14.24 2.69 -24.64
C TRP A 29 -15.05 3.73 -25.41
N TYR A 30 -15.98 4.39 -24.73
CA TYR A 30 -16.34 5.72 -25.16
C TYR A 30 -15.14 6.58 -24.78
N ILE A 31 -14.35 6.99 -25.77
CA ILE A 31 -13.57 8.21 -25.61
C ILE A 31 -14.63 9.30 -25.39
N LEU A 32 -14.97 9.55 -24.13
CA LEU A 32 -15.66 10.77 -23.75
C LEU A 32 -14.60 11.86 -23.86
N SER A 33 -14.43 12.32 -25.11
CA SER A 33 -13.70 13.52 -25.47
C SER A 33 -14.44 14.72 -24.89
N ASN A 34 -14.43 14.87 -23.56
CA ASN A 34 -14.56 16.15 -22.89
C ASN A 34 -14.22 16.01 -21.40
N PRO A 35 -12.95 16.13 -20.97
CA PRO A 35 -12.74 16.66 -19.64
C PRO A 35 -13.12 18.14 -19.78
N LYS A 36 -14.38 18.49 -19.50
CA LYS A 36 -14.65 19.88 -19.13
C LYS A 36 -13.66 20.16 -18.01
N PRO A 37 -12.78 21.17 -18.13
CA PRO A 37 -11.98 21.60 -17.00
C PRO A 37 -12.94 21.73 -15.83
N MET A 38 -12.66 21.07 -14.71
CA MET A 38 -13.52 21.17 -13.55
C MET A 38 -13.37 22.60 -13.02
N VAL A 39 -14.18 23.51 -13.56
CA VAL A 39 -14.34 24.85 -13.04
C VAL A 39 -14.90 24.68 -11.62
N PRO A 40 -14.32 25.33 -10.59
CA PRO A 40 -14.62 25.00 -9.20
C PRO A 40 -16.11 25.15 -8.93
N SER A 41 -16.83 24.04 -8.74
CA SER A 41 -18.17 24.06 -8.17
C SER A 41 -18.06 23.83 -6.66
N LEU A 42 -19.10 24.23 -5.92
CA LEU A 42 -19.21 24.06 -4.46
C LEU A 42 -18.83 22.65 -3.98
N VAL A 43 -19.06 21.64 -4.83
CA VAL A 43 -18.73 20.22 -4.62
C VAL A 43 -17.22 19.97 -4.63
N GLY A 44 -16.46 20.63 -5.52
CA GLY A 44 -15.01 20.52 -5.57
C GLY A 44 -14.34 21.11 -4.33
N THR A 45 -14.86 22.22 -3.81
CA THR A 45 -14.38 22.82 -2.55
C THR A 45 -14.70 21.94 -1.34
N GLY A 46 -15.90 21.35 -1.28
CA GLY A 46 -16.29 20.41 -0.23
C GLY A 46 -15.47 19.11 -0.25
N ALA A 47 -15.21 18.56 -1.43
CA ALA A 47 -14.39 17.36 -1.60
C ALA A 47 -12.94 17.59 -1.23
N ARG A 48 -12.39 18.75 -1.61
CA ARG A 48 -11.07 19.20 -1.13
C ARG A 48 -11.06 19.22 0.40
N LEU A 49 -11.98 19.95 1.04
CA LEU A 49 -12.02 20.07 2.51
C LEU A 49 -12.18 18.73 3.24
N PHE A 50 -12.90 17.77 2.65
CA PHE A 50 -13.02 16.44 3.21
C PHE A 50 -11.72 15.64 3.08
N VAL A 51 -11.13 15.59 1.88
CA VAL A 51 -9.87 14.89 1.62
C VAL A 51 -8.73 15.49 2.44
N THR A 52 -8.69 16.81 2.58
CA THR A 52 -7.69 17.49 3.42
C THR A 52 -7.82 17.07 4.90
N LYS A 53 -9.04 17.07 5.44
CA LYS A 53 -9.29 16.63 6.82
C LYS A 53 -9.04 15.14 7.03
N PHE A 54 -9.37 14.31 6.04
CA PHE A 54 -9.10 12.88 6.05
C PHE A 54 -7.58 12.63 6.05
N LEU A 55 -6.83 13.19 5.10
CA LEU A 55 -5.37 13.04 5.05
C LEU A 55 -4.69 13.56 6.32
N CYS A 56 -5.14 14.69 6.88
CA CYS A 56 -4.64 15.17 8.17
C CYS A 56 -4.89 14.21 9.35
N HIS A 57 -5.94 13.39 9.29
CA HIS A 57 -6.23 12.41 10.34
C HIS A 57 -5.30 11.19 10.26
N PHE A 58 -5.03 10.70 9.05
CA PHE A 58 -4.15 9.55 8.85
C PHE A 58 -2.68 9.95 8.97
N ILE A 59 -2.32 11.13 8.48
CA ILE A 59 -0.94 11.58 8.38
C ILE A 59 -0.58 12.42 9.60
N SER A 60 -0.21 11.76 10.70
CA SER A 60 0.14 12.43 11.95
C SER A 60 1.63 12.84 12.05
N THR A 61 2.50 12.28 11.20
CA THR A 61 3.97 12.36 11.32
C THR A 61 4.69 12.92 10.08
N VAL A 62 3.95 13.24 9.00
CA VAL A 62 4.52 13.70 7.71
C VAL A 62 3.84 15.00 7.28
N SER A 63 4.57 15.84 6.55
CA SER A 63 3.98 16.98 5.83
C SER A 63 3.72 16.60 4.37
N VAL A 64 2.47 16.70 3.93
CA VAL A 64 2.06 16.45 2.54
C VAL A 64 1.72 17.76 1.86
N ILE A 65 2.31 18.00 0.70
CA ILE A 65 2.03 19.17 -0.14
C ILE A 65 1.36 18.69 -1.43
N LEU A 66 0.14 19.14 -1.72
CA LEU A 66 -0.52 18.93 -3.00
C LEU A 66 -0.26 20.13 -3.92
N LEU A 67 0.26 19.87 -5.12
CA LEU A 67 0.48 20.87 -6.17
C LEU A 67 -0.48 20.60 -7.34
N GLU A 68 -1.46 21.47 -7.55
CA GLU A 68 -2.44 21.33 -8.64
C GLU A 68 -1.97 21.95 -9.98
N ILE A 69 -2.52 21.47 -11.09
CA ILE A 69 -2.39 22.11 -12.41
C ILE A 69 -3.00 23.52 -12.33
N GLY A 70 -2.14 24.53 -12.18
CA GLY A 70 -2.53 25.91 -11.89
C GLY A 70 -1.66 26.56 -10.82
N GLY A 71 -0.74 25.79 -10.21
CA GLY A 71 0.22 26.30 -9.22
C GLY A 71 -0.37 26.51 -7.83
N THR A 72 -1.63 26.11 -7.63
CA THR A 72 -2.24 26.14 -6.30
C THR A 72 -1.60 25.06 -5.45
N MET A 73 -1.12 25.44 -4.26
CA MET A 73 -0.50 24.56 -3.30
C MET A 73 -1.35 24.41 -2.05
N PHE A 74 -1.52 23.18 -1.59
CA PHE A 74 -2.13 22.87 -0.31
C PHE A 74 -1.15 22.09 0.56
N THR A 75 -0.86 22.60 1.75
CA THR A 75 0.03 21.95 2.71
C THR A 75 -0.79 21.35 3.85
N PHE A 76 -0.52 20.09 4.15
CA PHE A 76 -1.05 19.36 5.29
C PHE A 76 0.11 19.01 6.20
N GLU A 77 0.04 19.43 7.46
CA GLU A 77 1.06 19.12 8.46
C GLU A 77 0.44 18.17 9.49
N GLY A 78 1.19 17.12 9.83
CA GLY A 78 0.81 16.21 10.90
C GLY A 78 0.72 16.92 12.25
N THR A 79 -0.10 16.38 13.15
CA THR A 79 -0.39 16.98 14.46
C THR A 79 0.76 16.84 15.48
N THR A 80 1.82 16.10 15.14
CA THR A 80 2.96 15.83 16.04
C THR A 80 4.12 16.81 15.78
N LYS A 81 4.75 17.29 16.87
CA LYS A 81 5.83 18.32 16.84
C LYS A 81 7.13 17.89 16.14
N LYS A 82 7.27 16.63 15.72
CA LYS A 82 8.48 16.06 15.10
C LYS A 82 8.20 15.67 13.65
N CYS A 83 7.72 16.60 12.83
CA CYS A 83 7.58 16.40 11.38
C CYS A 83 8.90 16.70 10.67
N SER A 84 9.70 15.69 10.36
CA SER A 84 10.92 15.83 9.54
C SER A 84 10.72 15.41 8.09
N LEU A 85 9.73 14.56 7.80
CA LEU A 85 9.49 14.02 6.46
C LEU A 85 8.49 14.90 5.70
N LYS A 86 8.87 15.26 4.47
CA LYS A 86 8.04 16.02 3.54
C LYS A 86 7.82 15.21 2.27
N THR A 87 6.59 15.21 1.76
CA THR A 87 6.26 14.66 0.45
C THR A 87 5.42 15.63 -0.36
N VAL A 88 5.73 15.75 -1.65
CA VAL A 88 5.02 16.65 -2.58
C VAL A 88 4.38 15.81 -3.68
N ILE A 89 3.06 15.94 -3.80
CA ILE A 89 2.22 15.24 -4.76
C ILE A 89 1.73 16.26 -5.80
N ASN A 90 2.08 16.04 -7.06
CA ASN A 90 1.45 16.74 -8.18
C ASN A 90 0.10 16.11 -8.47
N VAL A 91 -0.95 16.91 -8.51
CA VAL A 91 -2.31 16.51 -8.88
C VAL A 91 -2.53 16.86 -10.35
N HIS A 92 -2.50 15.83 -11.21
CA HIS A 92 -2.71 15.96 -12.65
C HIS A 92 -4.19 15.90 -13.04
N ASN A 93 -5.00 15.25 -12.21
CA ASN A 93 -6.44 15.13 -12.46
C ASN A 93 -7.20 15.33 -11.15
N PRO A 94 -8.12 16.32 -11.07
CA PRO A 94 -8.92 16.54 -9.86
C PRO A 94 -9.84 15.36 -9.51
N HIS A 95 -10.03 14.38 -10.40
CA HIS A 95 -10.69 13.11 -10.08
C HIS A 95 -10.01 12.33 -8.93
N PHE A 96 -8.72 12.61 -8.67
CA PHE A 96 -8.01 12.17 -7.46
C PHE A 96 -8.83 12.37 -6.18
N TYR A 97 -9.40 13.57 -5.97
CA TYR A 97 -10.13 13.88 -4.73
C TYR A 97 -11.38 13.01 -4.55
N TRP A 98 -12.07 12.70 -5.65
CA TRP A 98 -13.22 11.83 -5.64
C TRP A 98 -12.81 10.40 -5.27
N LYS A 99 -11.74 9.88 -5.87
CA LYS A 99 -11.21 8.55 -5.57
C LYS A 99 -10.83 8.40 -4.10
N VAL A 100 -10.14 9.39 -3.52
CA VAL A 100 -9.79 9.39 -2.08
C VAL A 100 -11.04 9.41 -1.21
N MET A 101 -12.05 10.23 -1.57
CA MET A 101 -13.29 10.30 -0.82
C MET A 101 -14.10 8.99 -0.84
N THR A 102 -14.19 8.31 -1.99
CA THR A 102 -15.10 7.17 -2.16
C THR A 102 -14.45 5.81 -1.91
N ALA A 103 -13.13 5.71 -2.12
CA ALA A 103 -12.38 4.45 -2.01
C ALA A 103 -11.39 4.44 -0.83
N ALA A 104 -11.42 5.47 0.03
CA ALA A 104 -10.62 5.59 1.25
C ALA A 104 -9.16 5.17 1.01
N ASP A 105 -8.70 4.09 1.64
CA ASP A 105 -7.30 3.63 1.63
C ASP A 105 -6.79 3.24 0.23
N ILE A 106 -7.67 2.76 -0.65
CA ILE A 106 -7.30 2.33 -2.01
C ILE A 106 -7.33 3.52 -2.98
N GLY A 107 -8.12 4.55 -2.67
CA GLY A 107 -8.28 5.73 -3.52
C GLY A 107 -6.96 6.41 -3.93
N PRO A 108 -6.05 6.70 -2.99
CA PRO A 108 -4.73 7.24 -3.31
C PRO A 108 -3.90 6.33 -4.23
N ALA A 109 -3.93 5.01 -4.00
CA ALA A 109 -3.19 4.04 -4.81
C ALA A 109 -3.77 3.96 -6.24
N ASP A 110 -5.09 3.90 -6.37
CA ASP A 110 -5.78 3.91 -7.65
C ASP A 110 -5.53 5.20 -8.43
N ALA A 111 -5.51 6.35 -7.75
CA ALA A 111 -5.17 7.63 -8.37
C ALA A 111 -3.72 7.67 -8.86
N TYR A 112 -2.77 7.11 -8.10
CA TYR A 112 -1.38 7.01 -8.53
C TYR A 112 -1.22 6.11 -9.76
N ILE A 113 -1.80 4.91 -9.74
CA ILE A 113 -1.73 3.93 -10.84
C ILE A 113 -2.32 4.50 -12.14
N ASN A 114 -3.44 5.21 -12.04
CA ASN A 114 -4.10 5.81 -13.20
C ASN A 114 -3.46 7.13 -13.67
N GLY A 115 -2.41 7.60 -12.98
CA GLY A 115 -1.71 8.84 -13.34
C GLY A 115 -2.47 10.12 -12.98
N ASP A 116 -3.50 10.04 -12.12
CA ASP A 116 -4.20 11.22 -11.61
C ASP A 116 -3.30 12.07 -10.70
N ILE A 117 -2.27 11.44 -10.11
CA ILE A 117 -1.23 12.09 -9.30
C ILE A 117 0.16 11.55 -9.64
N SER A 118 1.20 12.32 -9.29
CA SER A 118 2.58 11.84 -9.26
C SER A 118 3.36 12.44 -8.09
N LEU A 119 4.44 11.78 -7.69
CA LEU A 119 5.33 12.30 -6.65
C LEU A 119 6.47 13.11 -7.27
N VAL A 120 6.75 14.27 -6.69
CA VAL A 120 7.88 15.11 -7.14
C VAL A 120 9.20 14.39 -6.86
N ASP A 121 9.37 13.87 -5.65
CA ASP A 121 10.47 12.98 -5.32
C ASP A 121 10.14 11.55 -5.76
N LYS A 122 10.78 11.11 -6.85
CA LYS A 122 10.58 9.76 -7.39
C LYS A 122 11.26 8.66 -6.59
N ARG A 123 12.23 9.00 -5.74
CA ARG A 123 13.01 8.03 -4.95
C ARG A 123 12.35 7.80 -3.58
N TYR A 124 12.06 8.89 -2.87
CA TYR A 124 11.58 8.83 -1.50
C TYR A 124 10.17 9.39 -1.32
N GLY A 125 9.56 9.99 -2.34
CA GLY A 125 8.23 10.61 -2.20
C GLY A 125 7.14 9.62 -1.78
N LEU A 126 7.21 8.38 -2.27
CA LEU A 126 6.26 7.32 -1.93
C LEU A 126 6.56 6.75 -0.54
N LEU A 127 7.85 6.56 -0.26
CA LEU A 127 8.34 6.10 1.02
C LEU A 127 7.93 7.06 2.16
N ASN A 128 8.15 8.36 1.95
CA ASN A 128 7.73 9.42 2.86
C ASN A 128 6.20 9.46 3.02
N LEU A 129 5.45 9.22 1.94
CA LEU A 129 3.98 9.16 2.01
C LEU A 129 3.49 7.96 2.85
N LEU A 130 4.24 6.84 2.85
CA LEU A 130 3.94 5.62 3.60
C LEU A 130 4.50 5.61 5.04
N MET A 131 5.04 6.74 5.51
CA MET A 131 5.47 6.95 6.91
C MET A 131 6.59 6.03 7.41
N THR A 132 7.50 5.61 6.54
CA THR A 132 8.70 4.88 6.97
C THR A 132 9.79 5.87 7.35
N GLU A 133 10.41 5.70 8.52
CA GLU A 133 11.67 6.38 8.84
C GLU A 133 12.73 6.00 7.80
N ASP A 134 13.66 6.93 7.52
CA ASP A 134 14.77 6.72 6.60
C ASP A 134 15.81 5.79 7.27
N GLU A 135 15.46 4.51 7.39
CA GLU A 135 16.37 3.43 7.76
C GLU A 135 16.74 2.61 6.52
N ASP A 136 17.98 2.11 6.46
CA ASP A 136 18.36 1.19 5.39
C ASP A 136 17.51 -0.09 5.46
N LEU A 137 16.98 -0.52 4.32
CA LEU A 137 16.10 -1.68 4.25
C LEU A 137 16.78 -2.96 4.76
N THR A 138 18.10 -3.07 4.59
CA THR A 138 18.89 -4.19 5.08
C THR A 138 18.92 -4.18 6.61
N ASP A 139 19.16 -3.01 7.20
CA ASP A 139 19.18 -2.84 8.66
C ASP A 139 17.80 -3.08 9.26
N ALA A 140 16.75 -2.57 8.62
CA ALA A 140 15.35 -2.81 9.01
C ALA A 140 15.02 -4.32 9.02
N GLN A 141 15.44 -5.03 7.97
CA GLN A 141 15.20 -6.47 7.86
C GLN A 141 16.00 -7.28 8.88
N GLN A 142 17.26 -6.91 9.12
CA GLN A 142 18.11 -7.54 10.13
C GLN A 142 17.59 -7.30 11.56
N ARG A 143 17.08 -6.10 11.83
CA ARG A 143 16.41 -5.77 13.09
C ARG A 143 15.16 -6.61 13.28
N LYS A 144 14.34 -6.78 12.22
CA LYS A 144 13.16 -7.66 12.23
C LYS A 144 13.53 -9.10 12.60
N PHE A 145 14.54 -9.68 11.96
CA PHE A 145 15.00 -11.04 12.26
C PHE A 145 15.51 -11.17 13.69
N SER A 146 16.34 -10.21 14.14
CA SER A 146 16.86 -10.18 15.51
C SER A 146 15.74 -10.19 16.55
N LEU A 147 14.74 -9.33 16.37
CA LEU A 147 13.58 -9.23 17.26
C LEU A 147 12.75 -10.51 17.27
N LEU A 148 12.58 -11.19 16.12
CA LEU A 148 11.86 -12.46 16.05
C LEU A 148 12.60 -13.56 16.83
N ILE A 149 13.91 -13.70 16.60
CA ILE A 149 14.76 -14.68 17.27
C ILE A 149 14.74 -14.46 18.79
N GLU A 150 14.89 -13.22 19.23
CA GLU A 150 14.91 -12.85 20.65
C GLU A 150 13.54 -13.09 21.31
N LYS A 151 12.45 -12.64 20.69
CA LYS A 151 11.10 -12.80 21.23
C LYS A 151 10.68 -14.27 21.32
N ALA A 152 11.07 -15.07 20.33
CA ALA A 152 10.86 -16.51 20.33
C ALA A 152 11.84 -17.27 21.24
N ARG A 153 12.87 -16.59 21.77
CA ARG A 153 13.92 -17.14 22.65
C ARG A 153 14.59 -18.38 22.06
N ILE A 154 14.88 -18.32 20.76
CA ILE A 154 15.44 -19.45 20.03
C ILE A 154 16.88 -19.67 20.49
N ASP A 155 17.21 -20.91 20.82
CA ASP A 155 18.55 -21.37 21.13
C ASP A 155 18.91 -22.64 20.33
N ASN A 156 20.14 -23.12 20.49
CA ASN A 156 20.68 -24.26 19.75
C ASN A 156 19.99 -25.61 20.02
N LYS A 157 19.18 -25.74 21.07
CA LYS A 157 18.47 -26.98 21.44
C LYS A 157 17.12 -27.12 20.73
N HIS A 158 16.65 -26.05 20.10
CA HIS A 158 15.34 -26.03 19.46
C HIS A 158 15.38 -26.61 18.04
N GLU A 159 14.22 -27.07 17.59
CA GLU A 159 13.93 -27.41 16.20
C GLU A 159 12.78 -26.50 15.74
N ILE A 160 13.05 -25.68 14.72
CA ILE A 160 12.17 -24.61 14.28
C ILE A 160 11.46 -24.99 12.98
N LEU A 161 10.18 -24.65 12.88
CA LEU A 161 9.38 -24.77 11.66
C LEU A 161 8.95 -23.36 11.21
N GLU A 162 9.36 -22.95 10.02
CA GLU A 162 8.87 -21.73 9.35
C GLU A 162 7.90 -22.08 8.22
N ILE A 163 6.67 -21.56 8.32
CA ILE A 163 5.65 -21.69 7.29
C ILE A 163 5.63 -20.37 6.51
N GLY A 164 5.89 -20.44 5.21
CA GLY A 164 6.01 -19.28 4.34
C GLY A 164 7.39 -18.64 4.41
N CYS A 165 8.45 -19.43 4.24
CA CYS A 165 9.84 -18.98 4.37
C CYS A 165 10.30 -17.97 3.30
N GLY A 166 9.48 -17.77 2.26
CA GLY A 166 9.80 -16.87 1.14
C GLY A 166 11.12 -17.28 0.49
N TRP A 167 12.13 -16.41 0.60
CA TRP A 167 13.49 -16.68 0.08
C TRP A 167 14.47 -17.24 1.13
N GLY A 168 13.98 -17.62 2.31
CA GLY A 168 14.79 -18.24 3.38
C GLY A 168 15.66 -17.27 4.18
N GLY A 169 15.38 -15.96 4.14
CA GLY A 169 16.18 -14.96 4.84
C GLY A 169 16.20 -15.13 6.36
N LEU A 170 15.06 -15.50 6.96
CA LEU A 170 14.97 -15.76 8.40
C LEU A 170 15.68 -17.07 8.76
N ALA A 171 15.45 -18.15 8.00
CA ALA A 171 16.12 -19.43 8.17
C ALA A 171 17.65 -19.31 8.24
N ILE A 172 18.26 -18.59 7.27
CA ILE A 172 19.71 -18.37 7.23
C ILE A 172 20.18 -17.64 8.49
N GLU A 173 19.48 -16.59 8.90
CA GLU A 173 19.87 -15.78 10.06
C GLU A 173 19.72 -16.55 11.38
N VAL A 174 18.66 -17.34 11.53
CA VAL A 174 18.42 -18.19 12.71
C VAL A 174 19.52 -19.24 12.83
N VAL A 175 19.76 -20.04 11.79
CA VAL A 175 20.78 -21.09 11.82
C VAL A 175 22.18 -20.51 12.06
N LYS A 176 22.50 -19.37 11.44
CA LYS A 176 23.79 -18.70 11.64
C LYS A 176 24.00 -18.23 13.08
N ARG A 177 22.96 -17.72 13.75
CA ARG A 177 23.08 -17.18 15.12
C ARG A 177 22.99 -18.24 16.20
N THR A 178 22.13 -19.24 16.04
CA THR A 178 21.80 -20.18 17.10
C THR A 178 22.37 -21.57 16.84
N GLY A 179 22.63 -21.94 15.59
CA GLY A 179 23.02 -23.30 15.23
C GLY A 179 21.92 -24.34 15.45
N CYS A 180 20.66 -23.91 15.63
CA CYS A 180 19.53 -24.81 15.84
C CYS A 180 19.15 -25.56 14.56
N LYS A 181 18.32 -26.60 14.69
CA LYS A 181 17.71 -27.24 13.52
C LYS A 181 16.57 -26.37 12.99
N TYR A 182 16.46 -26.31 11.68
CA TYR A 182 15.48 -25.47 10.99
C TYR A 182 14.83 -26.22 9.85
N THR A 183 13.51 -26.13 9.77
CA THR A 183 12.69 -26.71 8.70
C THR A 183 11.83 -25.61 8.09
N ASP A 184 11.89 -25.52 6.77
CA ASP A 184 11.21 -24.52 5.97
C ASP A 184 10.11 -25.12 5.12
N LEU A 185 8.98 -24.41 5.01
CA LEU A 185 7.91 -24.71 4.06
C LEU A 185 7.59 -23.46 3.23
N ALA A 186 7.62 -23.62 1.91
CA ALA A 186 7.12 -22.64 0.95
C ALA A 186 5.86 -23.19 0.25
N ILE A 187 4.96 -22.30 -0.13
CA ILE A 187 3.70 -22.62 -0.85
C ILE A 187 3.87 -22.21 -2.31
#